data_AF-C7H9W0-F1
#
_entry.id   AF-C7H9W0-F1
#
_cell.length_a   1.000
_cell.length_b   1.000
_cell.length_c   1.000
_cell.angle_alpha   90.00
_cell.angle_beta   90.00
_cell.angle_gamma   90.00
#
_symmetry.space_group_name_H-M   'P 1'
#
loop_
_entity.id
_entity.type
_entity.pdbx_description
1 polymer ?
#
loop_
_entity_poly.entity_id
_entity_poly.type
_entity_poly.pdbx_seq_one_letter_code
_entity_poly.pdbx_strand_id
1 'polypeptide(L)'
;MKEMNRRAFLTLTGAAVVALSLAGCDGEPSVPPAPPAPPASESKELALFKAINEVWYEVNKQVAPNPKLDICKSVVYCQEAADLAKFTASPFETYDPEMDEEDFRKWNLPDDVFYDYKDREAEMIAEIDKKYGSGSYRGTGGVSNSTHDGMQLTKLYPHSQSEVREFVRYLAGPGLVSPHPEQWMIGLYCPTIKGKTYAVAVMVNYSQH
;
A
#
# COMPACT_ATOMS: atom_id res chain seq x y z
N MET A 1 -4.96 -27.30 49.35
CA MET A 1 -5.01 -28.76 49.09
C MET A 1 -6.39 -29.03 48.49
N LYS A 2 -6.59 -29.74 47.37
CA LYS A 2 -5.72 -30.61 46.53
C LYS A 2 -6.43 -30.77 45.15
N GLU A 3 -5.87 -31.01 43.95
CA GLU A 3 -4.51 -31.30 43.41
C GLU A 3 -4.21 -30.35 42.20
N MET A 4 -3.70 -30.86 41.06
CA MET A 4 -3.45 -30.16 39.78
C MET A 4 -3.66 -31.10 38.56
N ASN A 5 -4.03 -30.53 37.41
CA ASN A 5 -3.72 -30.95 36.02
C ASN A 5 -4.03 -32.38 35.52
N ARG A 6 -4.60 -32.45 34.29
CA ARG A 6 -3.81 -32.79 33.07
C ARG A 6 -4.56 -32.44 31.77
N ARG A 7 -3.77 -32.25 30.70
CA ARG A 7 -4.25 -31.99 29.31
C ARG A 7 -4.58 -33.30 28.59
N ALA A 8 -5.68 -33.31 27.85
CA ALA A 8 -5.86 -34.05 26.60
C ALA A 8 -7.05 -33.40 25.87
N PHE A 9 -7.14 -33.29 24.56
CA PHE A 9 -6.23 -33.20 23.41
C PHE A 9 -7.17 -32.81 22.25
N LEU A 10 -6.67 -32.33 21.12
CA LEU A 10 -7.53 -31.93 19.99
C LEU A 10 -8.36 -33.11 19.44
N THR A 11 -9.50 -32.84 18.80
CA THR A 11 -9.61 -32.94 17.33
C THR A 11 -10.86 -32.22 16.81
N LEU A 12 -10.72 -31.60 15.64
CA LEU A 12 -11.72 -30.88 14.87
C LEU A 12 -12.66 -31.84 14.11
N THR A 13 -13.98 -31.65 14.22
CA THR A 13 -14.93 -32.04 13.17
C THR A 13 -16.06 -31.02 13.11
N GLY A 14 -16.26 -30.40 11.94
CA GLY A 14 -17.43 -29.56 11.69
C GLY A 14 -18.66 -30.43 11.46
N ALA A 15 -19.76 -30.16 12.18
CA ALA A 15 -21.04 -30.81 12.00
C ALA A 15 -22.09 -29.77 11.63
N ALA A 16 -22.62 -29.83 10.40
CA ALA A 16 -23.71 -28.97 9.97
C ALA A 16 -25.01 -29.41 10.67
N VAL A 17 -25.48 -28.63 11.64
CA VAL A 17 -26.73 -28.90 12.37
C VAL A 17 -27.92 -28.45 11.52
N VAL A 18 -28.29 -29.26 10.53
CA VAL A 18 -29.55 -29.11 9.79
C VAL A 18 -30.67 -29.74 10.63
N ALA A 19 -31.26 -28.95 11.52
CA ALA A 19 -32.41 -29.34 12.33
C ALA A 19 -33.70 -29.31 11.50
N LEU A 20 -33.94 -30.37 10.72
CA LEU A 20 -35.14 -30.47 9.88
C LEU A 20 -36.36 -30.95 10.69
N SER A 21 -37.21 -30.03 11.14
CA SER A 21 -38.59 -30.31 11.55
C SER A 21 -39.42 -29.03 11.74
N LEU A 22 -40.46 -28.86 10.93
CA LEU A 22 -41.81 -28.46 11.35
C LEU A 22 -42.77 -28.69 10.18
N ALA A 23 -44.07 -28.86 10.47
CA ALA A 23 -45.11 -29.08 9.47
C ALA A 23 -46.21 -28.02 9.61
N GLY A 24 -46.76 -27.56 8.47
CA GLY A 24 -48.00 -26.77 8.46
C GLY A 24 -48.01 -25.59 7.48
N CYS A 25 -49.00 -25.63 6.57
CA CYS A 25 -49.69 -24.52 5.90
C CYS A 25 -48.91 -23.47 5.09
N ASP A 26 -49.19 -23.49 3.77
CA ASP A 26 -49.64 -22.36 2.95
C ASP A 26 -49.03 -20.95 3.14
N GLY A 27 -48.25 -20.49 2.14
CA GLY A 27 -48.02 -19.06 1.90
C GLY A 27 -46.59 -18.69 1.45
N GLU A 28 -46.43 -18.45 0.14
CA GLU A 28 -45.31 -17.80 -0.56
C GLU A 28 -43.84 -18.25 -0.29
N PRO A 29 -42.99 -18.36 -1.33
CA PRO A 29 -41.57 -18.68 -1.16
C PRO A 29 -40.80 -17.47 -0.59
N SER A 30 -40.86 -17.31 0.73
CA SER A 30 -40.09 -16.32 1.47
C SER A 30 -38.59 -16.56 1.28
N VAL A 31 -37.96 -15.77 0.43
CA VAL A 31 -36.51 -15.81 0.18
C VAL A 31 -35.79 -15.56 1.51
N PRO A 32 -34.88 -16.44 1.96
CA PRO A 32 -34.16 -16.22 3.20
C PRO A 32 -33.38 -14.91 3.11
N PRO A 33 -33.35 -14.09 4.18
CA PRO A 33 -32.58 -12.85 4.16
C PRO A 33 -31.12 -13.18 3.84
N ALA A 34 -30.58 -12.50 2.82
CA ALA A 34 -29.20 -12.72 2.41
C ALA A 34 -28.27 -12.53 3.62
N PRO A 35 -27.23 -13.37 3.79
CA PRO A 35 -26.27 -13.17 4.86
C PRO A 35 -25.70 -11.74 4.76
N PRO A 36 -25.52 -11.04 5.89
CA PRO A 36 -24.99 -9.68 5.86
C PRO A 36 -23.69 -9.69 5.08
N ALA A 37 -23.59 -8.81 4.07
CA ALA A 37 -22.40 -8.71 3.25
C ALA A 37 -21.18 -8.51 4.17
N PRO A 38 -20.03 -9.16 3.87
CA PRO A 38 -18.81 -8.89 4.62
C PRO A 38 -18.56 -7.37 4.62
N PRO A 39 -18.08 -6.79 5.75
CA PRO A 39 -17.89 -5.35 5.86
C PRO A 39 -17.04 -4.88 4.69
N ALA A 40 -17.53 -3.86 3.97
CA ALA A 40 -17.02 -3.47 2.65
C ALA A 40 -15.48 -3.41 2.66
N SER A 41 -14.87 -4.36 1.94
CA SER A 41 -13.45 -4.67 2.10
C SER A 41 -12.60 -3.41 1.93
N GLU A 42 -11.92 -3.03 3.00
CA GLU A 42 -11.02 -1.88 2.99
C GLU A 42 -9.96 -2.06 1.90
N SER A 43 -9.77 -1.02 1.07
CA SER A 43 -8.78 -1.07 0.00
C SER A 43 -7.38 -1.27 0.58
N LYS A 44 -6.53 -1.99 -0.15
CA LYS A 44 -5.17 -2.32 0.28
C LYS A 44 -4.39 -1.04 0.61
N GLU A 45 -4.61 -0.01 -0.20
CA GLU A 45 -4.08 1.34 -0.07
C GLU A 45 -4.49 2.01 1.25
N LEU A 46 -5.76 1.90 1.67
CA LEU A 46 -6.24 2.53 2.91
C LEU A 46 -5.78 1.76 4.15
N ALA A 47 -5.79 0.42 4.09
CA ALA A 47 -5.24 -0.43 5.14
C ALA A 47 -3.74 -0.16 5.36
N LEU A 48 -2.98 -0.06 4.26
CA LEU A 48 -1.55 0.31 4.28
C LEU A 48 -1.35 1.75 4.80
N PHE A 49 -2.17 2.72 4.38
CA PHE A 49 -2.11 4.10 4.87
C PHE A 49 -2.31 4.19 6.39
N LYS A 50 -3.25 3.43 6.96
CA LYS A 50 -3.44 3.33 8.41
C LYS A 50 -2.22 2.73 9.10
N ALA A 51 -1.74 1.57 8.63
CA ALA A 51 -0.60 0.89 9.22
C ALA A 51 0.70 1.72 9.15
N ILE A 52 0.91 2.47 8.06
CA ILE A 52 2.00 3.45 7.94
C ILE A 52 1.89 4.51 9.03
N ASN A 53 0.70 5.09 9.23
CA ASN A 53 0.48 6.13 10.23
C ASN A 53 0.61 5.65 11.68
N GLU A 54 0.31 4.37 11.98
CA GLU A 54 0.58 3.78 13.30
C GLU A 54 2.07 3.80 13.67
N VAL A 55 2.97 3.62 12.69
CA VAL A 55 4.42 3.49 12.95
C VAL A 55 5.25 4.70 12.50
N TRP A 56 4.67 5.64 11.75
CA TRP A 56 5.36 6.77 11.12
C TRP A 56 6.21 7.58 12.10
N TYR A 57 5.61 8.05 13.20
CA TYR A 57 6.31 8.83 14.22
C TYR A 57 7.41 8.02 14.92
N GLU A 58 7.14 6.75 15.24
CA GLU A 58 8.11 5.89 15.94
C GLU A 58 9.35 5.61 15.10
N VAL A 59 9.17 5.39 13.78
CA VAL A 59 10.27 5.19 12.84
C VAL A 59 11.05 6.49 12.65
N ASN A 60 10.40 7.60 12.31
CA ASN A 60 11.11 8.86 12.05
C ASN A 60 11.88 9.36 13.30
N LYS A 61 11.33 9.15 14.50
CA LYS A 61 12.01 9.45 15.77
C LYS A 61 13.28 8.60 16.02
N GLN A 62 13.40 7.42 15.40
CA GLN A 62 14.64 6.62 15.45
C GLN A 62 15.70 7.15 14.48
N VAL A 63 15.29 7.69 13.33
CA VAL A 63 16.21 8.15 12.25
C VAL A 63 16.66 9.61 12.46
N ALA A 64 15.89 10.42 13.17
CA ALA A 64 16.21 11.81 13.51
C ALA A 64 16.72 11.95 14.98
N PRO A 65 18.02 11.76 15.27
CA PRO A 65 18.56 11.73 16.63
C PRO A 65 18.66 13.10 17.34
N ASN A 66 18.32 14.20 16.66
CA ASN A 66 18.41 15.55 17.21
C ASN A 66 17.06 15.96 17.84
N PRO A 67 16.97 16.15 19.18
CA PRO A 67 15.71 16.48 19.87
C PRO A 67 15.21 17.91 19.61
N LYS A 68 15.83 18.66 18.69
CA LYS A 68 15.39 19.99 18.22
C LYS A 68 14.65 19.97 16.87
N LEU A 69 14.40 18.79 16.30
CA LEU A 69 13.68 18.66 15.02
C LEU A 69 12.20 18.39 15.29
N ASP A 70 11.31 19.23 14.76
CA ASP A 70 9.87 19.00 14.81
C ASP A 70 9.45 17.97 13.75
N ILE A 71 9.49 16.69 14.16
CA ILE A 71 9.15 15.54 13.31
C ILE A 71 7.63 15.50 13.09
N CYS A 72 7.22 15.49 11.82
CA CYS A 72 5.82 15.28 11.43
C CYS A 72 5.31 13.92 11.97
N LYS A 73 4.22 13.96 12.75
CA LYS A 73 3.71 12.78 13.50
C LYS A 73 2.95 11.77 12.65
N SER A 74 2.37 12.21 11.53
CA SER A 74 1.49 11.42 10.70
C SER A 74 1.46 12.00 9.28
N VAL A 75 1.37 11.14 8.26
CA VAL A 75 1.21 11.53 6.86
C VAL A 75 -0.27 11.68 6.50
N VAL A 76 -0.58 12.67 5.68
CA VAL A 76 -1.92 12.90 5.11
C VAL A 76 -2.02 12.17 3.76
N TYR A 77 -3.18 11.60 3.44
CA TYR A 77 -3.39 10.97 2.12
C TYR A 77 -3.56 12.06 1.05
N CYS A 78 -2.86 11.93 -0.07
CA CYS A 78 -2.94 12.84 -1.21
C CYS A 78 -3.39 12.09 -2.47
N GLN A 79 -4.49 12.55 -3.09
CA GLN A 79 -5.08 11.88 -4.24
C GLN A 79 -4.20 12.02 -5.49
N GLU A 80 -3.70 13.21 -5.79
CA GLU A 80 -2.81 13.42 -6.95
C GLU A 80 -1.52 12.58 -6.85
N ALA A 81 -1.00 12.40 -5.63
CA ALA A 81 0.12 11.50 -5.38
C ALA A 81 -0.26 10.02 -5.59
N ALA A 82 -1.49 9.61 -5.29
CA ALA A 82 -1.97 8.25 -5.51
C ALA A 82 -2.26 7.98 -6.99
N ASP A 83 -2.77 8.98 -7.71
CA ASP A 83 -2.96 8.95 -9.15
C ASP A 83 -1.60 8.86 -9.88
N LEU A 84 -0.58 9.58 -9.40
CA LEU A 84 0.80 9.41 -9.86
C LEU A 84 1.37 8.03 -9.51
N ALA A 85 1.19 7.53 -8.28
CA ALA A 85 1.63 6.19 -7.89
C ALA A 85 1.01 5.10 -8.79
N LYS A 86 -0.25 5.28 -9.18
CA LYS A 86 -0.96 4.43 -10.14
C LYS A 86 -0.47 4.60 -11.57
N PHE A 87 -0.25 5.83 -12.04
CA PHE A 87 0.30 6.08 -13.37
C PHE A 87 1.69 5.45 -13.52
N THR A 88 2.59 5.70 -12.56
CA THR A 88 3.93 5.11 -12.50
C THR A 88 3.88 3.57 -12.50
N ALA A 89 2.86 2.96 -11.88
CA ALA A 89 2.65 1.52 -11.87
C ALA A 89 1.99 0.94 -13.15
N SER A 90 1.34 1.77 -13.97
CA SER A 90 0.50 1.29 -15.08
C SER A 90 1.21 0.47 -16.17
N PRO A 91 2.51 0.65 -16.49
CA PRO A 91 3.20 -0.22 -17.45
C PRO A 91 3.26 -1.68 -16.99
N PHE A 92 3.40 -1.92 -15.68
CA PHE A 92 3.49 -3.26 -15.09
C PHE A 92 2.16 -4.03 -15.10
N GLU A 93 1.04 -3.32 -15.31
CA GLU A 93 -0.30 -3.89 -15.47
C GLU A 93 -0.73 -3.98 -16.95
N THR A 94 -0.07 -3.23 -17.83
CA THR A 94 -0.42 -3.12 -19.27
C THR A 94 0.43 -4.02 -20.16
N TYR A 95 1.71 -4.20 -19.82
CA TYR A 95 2.67 -4.99 -20.58
C TYR A 95 3.04 -6.27 -19.81
N ASP A 96 3.30 -7.36 -20.53
CA ASP A 96 3.94 -8.54 -19.95
C ASP A 96 5.44 -8.27 -19.71
N PRO A 97 6.04 -8.83 -18.65
CA PRO A 97 7.47 -8.71 -18.37
C PRO A 97 8.33 -9.46 -19.42
N GLU A 98 9.55 -8.97 -19.66
CA GLU A 98 10.59 -9.69 -20.39
C GLU A 98 11.10 -10.91 -19.61
N MET A 99 11.22 -10.76 -18.28
CA MET A 99 11.60 -11.85 -17.37
C MET A 99 10.54 -11.99 -16.26
N ASP A 100 9.95 -13.19 -16.15
CA ASP A 100 8.93 -13.54 -15.15
C ASP A 100 9.44 -14.73 -14.30
N GLU A 101 10.30 -14.45 -13.32
CA GLU A 101 10.72 -15.41 -12.31
C GLU A 101 9.89 -15.23 -11.02
N GLU A 102 9.94 -16.18 -10.09
CA GLU A 102 9.07 -16.14 -8.90
C GLU A 102 9.23 -14.82 -8.11
N ASP A 103 10.46 -14.48 -7.71
CA ASP A 103 10.78 -13.28 -6.93
C ASP A 103 11.37 -12.12 -7.74
N PHE A 104 11.63 -12.31 -9.04
CA PHE A 104 12.22 -11.29 -9.91
C PHE A 104 11.38 -11.08 -11.16
N ARG A 105 10.97 -9.83 -11.42
CA ARG A 105 10.26 -9.44 -12.66
C ARG A 105 10.87 -8.19 -13.26
N LYS A 106 11.11 -8.23 -14.57
CA LYS A 106 11.73 -7.16 -15.35
C LYS A 106 10.87 -6.87 -16.58
N TRP A 107 10.54 -5.61 -16.80
CA TRP A 107 9.84 -5.12 -17.98
C TRP A 107 10.78 -4.27 -18.82
N ASN A 108 10.61 -4.38 -20.13
CA ASN A 108 11.18 -3.45 -21.08
C ASN A 108 10.04 -2.76 -21.83
N LEU A 109 10.14 -1.45 -22.02
CA LEU A 109 9.30 -0.69 -22.94
C LEU A 109 10.09 -0.34 -24.20
N PRO A 110 9.44 -0.26 -25.38
CA PRO A 110 9.98 0.46 -26.52
C PRO A 110 10.39 1.89 -26.14
N ASP A 111 11.48 2.39 -26.70
CA ASP A 111 12.06 3.70 -26.34
C ASP A 111 11.04 4.84 -26.46
N ASP A 112 10.25 4.88 -27.54
CA ASP A 112 9.20 5.86 -27.78
C ASP A 112 8.11 5.80 -26.71
N VAL A 113 7.58 4.60 -26.44
CA VAL A 113 6.61 4.36 -25.37
C VAL A 113 7.15 4.74 -23.99
N PHE A 114 8.45 4.51 -23.73
CA PHE A 114 9.10 4.90 -22.49
C PHE A 114 9.21 6.43 -22.36
N TYR A 115 9.64 7.13 -23.40
CA TYR A 115 9.76 8.59 -23.33
C TYR A 115 8.40 9.28 -23.21
N ASP A 116 7.37 8.85 -23.96
CA ASP A 116 5.99 9.32 -23.79
C ASP A 116 5.49 9.12 -22.34
N TYR A 117 5.80 7.97 -21.74
CA TYR A 117 5.49 7.68 -20.34
C TYR A 117 6.26 8.58 -19.36
N LYS A 118 7.56 8.85 -19.58
CA LYS A 118 8.37 9.72 -18.70
C LYS A 118 7.97 11.19 -18.81
N ASP A 119 7.63 11.67 -20.00
CA ASP A 119 7.11 13.03 -20.19
C ASP A 119 5.76 13.19 -19.47
N ARG A 120 4.86 12.21 -19.57
CA ARG A 120 3.59 12.23 -18.82
C ARG A 120 3.77 12.10 -17.30
N GLU A 121 4.77 11.34 -16.84
CA GLU A 121 5.16 11.29 -15.42
C GLU A 121 5.63 12.67 -14.93
N ALA A 122 6.43 13.38 -15.75
CA ALA A 122 6.90 14.72 -15.47
C ALA A 122 5.79 15.79 -15.47
N GLU A 123 4.79 15.68 -16.36
CA GLU A 123 3.59 16.53 -16.34
C GLU A 123 2.85 16.39 -15.00
N MET A 124 2.60 15.16 -14.53
CA MET A 124 1.89 14.91 -13.27
C MET A 124 2.69 15.39 -12.04
N ILE A 125 4.02 15.26 -12.07
CA ILE A 125 4.90 15.85 -11.04
C ILE A 125 4.82 17.38 -11.06
N ALA A 126 4.78 18.01 -12.23
CA ALA A 126 4.64 19.46 -12.36
C ALA A 126 3.25 19.96 -11.90
N GLU A 127 2.19 19.16 -12.06
CA GLU A 127 0.86 19.46 -11.50
C GLU A 127 0.86 19.41 -9.95
N ILE A 128 1.56 18.43 -9.35
CA ILE A 128 1.77 18.35 -7.90
C ILE A 128 2.54 19.57 -7.38
N ASP A 129 3.68 19.92 -7.99
CA ASP A 129 4.47 21.08 -7.58
C ASP A 129 3.71 22.41 -7.77
N LYS A 130 2.93 22.53 -8.84
CA LYS A 130 2.04 23.70 -9.06
C LYS A 130 0.95 23.82 -8.00
N LYS A 131 0.48 22.70 -7.43
CA LYS A 131 -0.58 22.66 -6.41
C LYS A 131 -0.06 22.87 -4.98
N TYR A 132 1.12 22.33 -4.66
CA TYR A 132 1.65 22.27 -3.29
C TYR A 132 2.89 23.16 -3.04
N GLY A 133 3.49 23.72 -4.09
CA GLY A 133 4.69 24.56 -4.05
C GLY A 133 5.85 23.95 -4.84
N SER A 134 6.76 24.78 -5.35
CA SER A 134 7.89 24.31 -6.17
C SER A 134 8.76 23.31 -5.39
N GLY A 135 9.07 22.17 -6.01
CA GLY A 135 9.80 21.07 -5.39
C GLY A 135 9.06 20.46 -4.20
N SER A 136 7.75 20.25 -4.29
CA SER A 136 6.92 19.54 -3.29
C SER A 136 6.94 18.03 -3.47
N TYR A 137 7.10 17.55 -4.71
CA TYR A 137 7.36 16.14 -4.99
C TYR A 137 8.70 15.71 -4.37
N ARG A 138 8.68 14.58 -3.65
CA ARG A 138 9.84 14.05 -2.91
C ARG A 138 10.33 12.69 -3.41
N GLY A 139 9.62 12.06 -4.34
CA GLY A 139 10.00 10.80 -4.98
C GLY A 139 8.93 9.72 -4.94
N THR A 140 9.02 8.78 -5.89
CA THR A 140 8.23 7.55 -5.92
C THR A 140 9.07 6.37 -5.40
N GLY A 141 8.57 5.67 -4.38
CA GLY A 141 9.10 4.41 -3.89
C GLY A 141 8.27 3.21 -4.37
N GLY A 142 8.87 2.02 -4.36
CA GLY A 142 8.23 0.77 -4.79
C GLY A 142 8.46 0.40 -6.26
N VAL A 143 9.15 1.25 -7.02
CA VAL A 143 9.37 1.12 -8.47
C VAL A 143 10.84 1.35 -8.83
N SER A 144 11.25 0.82 -9.98
CA SER A 144 12.42 1.23 -10.77
C SER A 144 11.92 1.56 -12.17
N ASN A 145 12.09 2.80 -12.63
CA ASN A 145 11.66 3.27 -13.96
C ASN A 145 12.63 4.30 -14.57
N SER A 146 13.92 4.16 -14.27
CA SER A 146 14.98 5.09 -14.71
C SER A 146 15.50 4.80 -16.12
N THR A 147 15.33 3.58 -16.63
CA THR A 147 15.64 3.19 -18.00
C THR A 147 14.49 2.36 -18.58
N HIS A 148 14.35 2.41 -19.91
CA HIS A 148 13.34 1.66 -20.66
C HIS A 148 13.51 0.13 -20.58
N ASP A 149 14.74 -0.34 -20.36
CA ASP A 149 15.18 -1.74 -20.40
C ASP A 149 15.42 -2.35 -19.00
N GLY A 150 14.95 -1.67 -17.94
CA GLY A 150 15.28 -1.99 -16.55
C GLY A 150 14.13 -1.79 -15.57
N MET A 151 12.88 -1.82 -16.05
CA MET A 151 11.71 -1.46 -15.26
C MET A 151 11.30 -2.58 -14.31
N GLN A 152 11.04 -2.27 -13.04
CA GLN A 152 10.70 -3.26 -11.99
C GLN A 152 9.77 -2.68 -10.93
N LEU A 153 8.98 -3.54 -10.28
CA LEU A 153 8.34 -3.24 -9.00
C LEU A 153 9.18 -3.83 -7.86
N THR A 154 9.68 -2.97 -6.96
CA THR A 154 10.80 -3.25 -6.04
C THR A 154 10.39 -3.40 -4.57
N LYS A 155 9.09 -3.29 -4.28
CA LYS A 155 8.49 -3.52 -2.94
C LYS A 155 7.20 -4.33 -3.06
N LEU A 156 7.18 -5.48 -2.41
CA LEU A 156 5.95 -6.22 -2.14
C LEU A 156 5.07 -5.46 -1.14
N TYR A 157 3.77 -5.72 -1.17
CA TYR A 157 2.85 -5.25 -0.14
C TYR A 157 3.24 -5.82 1.24
N PRO A 158 3.33 -5.01 2.30
CA PRO A 158 3.73 -5.49 3.62
C PRO A 158 2.53 -6.12 4.37
N HIS A 159 2.73 -7.33 4.90
CA HIS A 159 1.69 -8.12 5.56
C HIS A 159 1.82 -8.14 7.10
N SER A 160 2.90 -7.59 7.67
CA SER A 160 3.10 -7.46 9.11
C SER A 160 3.57 -6.06 9.53
N GLN A 161 3.37 -5.68 10.80
CA GLN A 161 3.84 -4.39 11.31
C GLN A 161 5.37 -4.24 11.19
N SER A 162 6.14 -5.33 11.20
CA SER A 162 7.59 -5.30 10.96
C SER A 162 7.91 -4.86 9.53
N GLU A 163 7.26 -5.46 8.53
CA GLU A 163 7.40 -5.08 7.12
C GLU A 163 6.91 -3.65 6.87
N VAL A 164 5.84 -3.21 7.54
CA VAL A 164 5.37 -1.81 7.45
C VAL A 164 6.41 -0.85 8.05
N ARG A 165 7.04 -1.20 9.18
CA ARG A 165 8.16 -0.39 9.75
C ARG A 165 9.36 -0.34 8.81
N GLU A 166 9.67 -1.40 8.09
CA GLU A 166 10.72 -1.41 7.07
C GLU A 166 10.35 -0.60 5.82
N PHE A 167 9.09 -0.67 5.37
CA PHE A 167 8.57 0.16 4.28
C PHE A 167 8.62 1.64 4.65
N VAL A 168 8.22 2.03 5.88
CA VAL A 168 8.34 3.41 6.36
C VAL A 168 9.81 3.84 6.51
N ARG A 169 10.73 2.96 6.92
CA ARG A 169 12.18 3.27 6.89
C ARG A 169 12.70 3.50 5.47
N TYR A 170 12.22 2.73 4.50
CA TYR A 170 12.54 2.92 3.08
C TYR A 170 11.98 4.24 2.54
N LEU A 171 10.75 4.63 2.91
CA LEU A 171 10.13 5.91 2.51
C LEU A 171 10.73 7.14 3.23
N ALA A 172 11.22 7.01 4.46
CA ALA A 172 11.93 8.10 5.15
C ALA A 172 13.41 8.19 4.72
N GLY A 173 14.03 7.05 4.40
CA GLY A 173 15.41 6.93 3.95
C GLY A 173 16.44 7.63 4.87
N PRO A 174 17.62 7.97 4.32
CA PRO A 174 18.55 8.91 4.96
C PRO A 174 18.25 10.37 4.55
N GLY A 175 17.52 10.58 3.44
CA GLY A 175 17.38 11.88 2.77
C GLY A 175 15.96 12.46 2.74
N LEU A 176 14.93 11.70 3.12
CA LEU A 176 13.56 12.22 3.31
C LEU A 176 13.25 12.49 4.80
N VAL A 177 14.27 12.43 5.65
CA VAL A 177 14.28 13.00 7.00
C VAL A 177 14.33 14.53 6.89
N SER A 178 13.20 15.16 6.54
CA SER A 178 13.13 16.63 6.60
C SER A 178 13.30 17.09 8.04
N PRO A 179 14.20 18.07 8.32
CA PRO A 179 14.28 18.71 9.62
C PRO A 179 13.11 19.68 9.89
N HIS A 180 12.21 19.87 8.91
CA HIS A 180 11.14 20.88 8.92
C HIS A 180 9.76 20.23 9.09
N PRO A 181 8.86 20.78 9.95
CA PRO A 181 7.54 20.20 10.26
C PRO A 181 6.47 20.38 9.17
N GLU A 182 6.87 20.48 7.90
CA GLU A 182 5.93 20.52 6.78
C GLU A 182 5.06 19.26 6.79
N GLN A 183 3.77 19.42 6.48
CA GLN A 183 2.85 18.30 6.48
C GLN A 183 3.19 17.37 5.31
N TRP A 184 3.78 16.23 5.66
CA TRP A 184 4.05 15.16 4.72
C TRP A 184 2.75 14.54 4.23
N MET A 185 2.73 14.23 2.95
CA MET A 185 1.63 13.65 2.23
C MET A 185 2.10 12.39 1.50
N ILE A 186 1.22 11.41 1.39
CA ILE A 186 1.50 10.15 0.72
C ILE A 186 0.36 9.78 -0.22
N GLY A 187 0.73 9.36 -1.43
CA GLY A 187 -0.13 8.60 -2.33
C GLY A 187 0.27 7.13 -2.34
N LEU A 188 -0.68 6.22 -2.49
CA LEU A 188 -0.44 4.77 -2.49
C LEU A 188 -1.20 4.09 -3.62
N TYR A 189 -0.58 3.08 -4.23
CA TYR A 189 -1.24 2.14 -5.14
C TYR A 189 -0.67 0.73 -4.94
N CYS A 190 -1.53 -0.27 -4.85
CA CYS A 190 -1.15 -1.64 -4.48
C CYS A 190 -1.51 -2.67 -5.58
N PRO A 191 -0.88 -2.58 -6.77
CA PRO A 191 -1.20 -3.43 -7.93
C PRO A 191 -0.93 -4.90 -7.63
N THR A 192 -1.71 -5.78 -8.28
CA THR A 192 -1.64 -7.24 -8.06
C THR A 192 -1.32 -7.96 -9.36
N ILE A 193 -0.04 -8.23 -9.56
CA ILE A 193 0.54 -8.67 -10.84
C ILE A 193 1.02 -10.11 -10.69
N LYS A 194 0.57 -10.99 -11.59
CA LYS A 194 0.87 -12.45 -11.58
C LYS A 194 0.65 -13.13 -10.21
N GLY A 195 -0.28 -12.60 -9.40
CA GLY A 195 -0.60 -13.10 -8.06
C GLY A 195 0.17 -12.47 -6.90
N LYS A 196 1.26 -11.73 -7.13
CA LYS A 196 1.96 -10.95 -6.09
C LYS A 196 1.39 -9.53 -6.01
N THR A 197 1.09 -9.07 -4.79
CA THR A 197 0.71 -7.66 -4.56
C THR A 197 1.96 -6.85 -4.26
N TYR A 198 2.12 -5.72 -4.94
CA TYR A 198 3.21 -4.76 -4.75
C TYR A 198 2.70 -3.51 -4.02
N ALA A 199 3.61 -2.65 -3.56
CA ALA A 199 3.27 -1.36 -2.95
C ALA A 199 4.09 -0.24 -3.59
N VAL A 200 3.43 0.62 -4.37
CA VAL A 200 3.99 1.85 -4.93
C VAL A 200 3.50 3.03 -4.10
N ALA A 201 4.41 3.94 -3.76
CA ALA A 201 4.12 5.09 -2.90
C ALA A 201 4.78 6.36 -3.43
N VAL A 202 4.03 7.46 -3.48
CA VAL A 202 4.56 8.78 -3.84
C VAL A 202 4.59 9.64 -2.60
N MET A 203 5.76 10.20 -2.27
CA MET A 203 5.92 11.16 -1.19
C MET A 203 5.84 12.59 -1.72
N VAL A 204 5.06 13.43 -1.04
CA VAL A 204 4.93 14.87 -1.28
C VAL A 204 5.01 15.59 0.07
N ASN A 205 5.46 16.83 0.13
CA ASN A 205 5.24 17.70 1.27
C ASN A 205 4.76 19.09 0.81
N TYR A 206 4.20 19.90 1.71
CA TYR A 206 3.75 21.24 1.35
C TYR A 206 4.93 22.22 1.41
N SER A 207 5.46 22.60 0.25
CA SER A 207 6.57 23.57 0.12
C SER A 207 6.05 25.02 0.13
N GLN A 208 5.94 25.64 1.31
CA GLN A 208 5.58 27.07 1.42
C GLN A 208 6.84 27.96 1.47
N HIS A 209 7.17 28.56 0.32
CA HIS A 209 8.19 29.60 0.15
C HIS A 209 7.58 30.77 -0.65
#